data_AF-A0A0F8VPS6-F1
#
_entry.id   AF-A0A0F8VPS6-F1
#
_cell.length_a   1.000
_cell.length_b   1.000
_cell.length_c   1.000
_cell.angle_alpha   90.00
_cell.angle_beta   90.00
_cell.angle_gamma   90.00
#
_symmetry.space_group_name_H-M   'P 1'
#
loop_
_entity.id
_entity.type
_entity.pdbx_description
1 polymer ?
#
loop_
_entity_poly.entity_id
_entity_poly.type
_entity_poly.pdbx_seq_one_letter_code
_entity_poly.pdbx_strand_id
1 'polypeptide(L)'
;MMGWWFDLFGPFAWLLMIIGMVIYFLVSLIIAYYVHRDAIRRGIKNNEIWLLIGLIFNVLGLLLYLLVRGNYRDRPDRTTPEN
;
A
#
# COMPACT_ATOMS: atom_id res chain seq x y z
N MET A 1 1.25 -24.31 31.31
CA MET A 1 2.63 -24.12 30.79
C MET A 1 2.71 -23.00 29.73
N MET A 2 2.07 -21.84 29.92
CA MET A 2 2.12 -20.70 28.96
C MET A 2 2.21 -19.32 29.65
N GLY A 3 2.42 -19.25 30.98
CA GLY A 3 2.50 -17.98 31.72
C GLY A 3 3.75 -17.15 31.42
N TRP A 4 4.86 -17.82 31.06
CA TRP A 4 6.16 -17.18 30.83
C TRP A 4 6.14 -16.12 29.72
N TRP A 5 5.25 -16.24 28.73
CA TRP A 5 5.10 -15.24 27.68
C TRP A 5 4.52 -13.94 28.24
N PHE A 6 3.51 -14.04 29.12
CA PHE A 6 2.93 -12.91 29.82
C PHE A 6 3.91 -12.30 30.84
N ASP A 7 4.81 -13.10 31.43
CA ASP A 7 5.85 -12.61 32.34
C ASP A 7 7.00 -11.91 31.60
N LEU A 8 7.37 -12.36 30.39
CA LEU A 8 8.45 -11.79 29.58
C LEU A 8 8.09 -10.44 28.96
N PHE A 9 6.83 -10.29 28.51
CA PHE A 9 6.36 -9.10 27.82
C PHE A 9 5.49 -8.20 28.71
N GLY A 10 4.91 -8.73 29.80
CA GLY A 10 4.06 -7.98 30.71
C GLY A 10 2.78 -7.44 30.03
N PRO A 11 1.79 -6.98 30.81
CA PRO A 11 0.56 -6.39 30.27
C PRO A 11 0.82 -5.12 29.42
N PHE A 12 1.93 -4.41 29.68
CA PHE A 12 2.28 -3.19 28.93
C PHE A 12 2.79 -3.47 27.50
N ALA A 13 3.55 -4.54 27.25
CA ALA A 13 3.99 -4.81 25.88
C ALA A 13 2.84 -5.31 25.01
N TRP A 14 1.86 -6.02 25.57
CA TRP A 14 0.63 -6.37 24.86
C TRP A 14 -0.13 -5.10 24.40
N LEU A 15 -0.26 -4.11 25.27
CA LEU A 15 -0.86 -2.81 24.93
C LEU A 15 -0.07 -2.12 23.80
N LEU A 16 1.26 -2.07 23.89
CA LEU A 16 2.10 -1.48 22.85
C LEU A 16 2.00 -2.24 21.52
N MET A 17 1.88 -3.57 21.55
CA MET A 17 1.73 -4.39 20.35
C MET A 17 0.40 -4.10 19.64
N ILE A 18 -0.70 -3.97 20.40
CA ILE A 18 -2.00 -3.59 19.85
C ILE A 18 -1.95 -2.20 19.24
N ILE A 19 -1.39 -1.22 19.95
CA ILE A 19 -1.24 0.16 19.45
C ILE A 19 -0.39 0.16 18.18
N GLY A 20 0.72 -0.59 18.16
CA GLY A 20 1.58 -0.75 17.00
C GLY A 20 0.85 -1.32 15.79
N MET A 21 0.02 -2.36 16.00
CA MET A 21 -0.82 -2.93 14.93
C MET A 21 -1.83 -1.92 14.38
N VAL A 22 -2.49 -1.16 15.26
CA VAL A 22 -3.46 -0.14 14.84
C VAL A 22 -2.78 0.95 14.01
N ILE A 23 -1.62 1.45 14.47
CA ILE A 23 -0.84 2.45 13.73
C ILE A 23 -0.40 1.89 12.37
N TYR A 24 0.12 0.66 12.34
CA TYR A 24 0.53 0.01 11.11
C TYR A 24 -0.62 -0.10 10.11
N PHE A 25 -1.80 -0.52 10.57
CA PHE A 25 -2.99 -0.65 9.74
C PHE A 25 -3.48 0.72 9.20
N LEU A 26 -3.46 1.76 10.03
CA LEU A 26 -3.81 3.12 9.61
C LEU A 26 -2.84 3.65 8.55
N VAL A 27 -1.53 3.44 8.74
CA VAL A 27 -0.50 3.82 7.75
C VAL A 27 -0.72 3.08 6.44
N SER A 28 -1.03 1.78 6.50
CA SER A 28 -1.35 0.96 5.33
C SER A 28 -2.51 1.54 4.52
N LEU A 29 -3.60 1.89 5.21
CA LEU A 29 -4.77 2.50 4.58
C LEU A 29 -4.45 3.84 3.93
N ILE A 30 -3.68 4.70 4.60
CA ILE A 30 -3.27 6.00 4.07
C ILE A 30 -2.45 5.83 2.79
N ILE A 31 -1.51 4.88 2.79
CA ILE A 31 -0.68 4.56 1.62
C ILE A 31 -1.55 4.06 0.46
N ALA A 32 -2.41 3.07 0.71
CA ALA A 32 -3.28 2.49 -0.32
C ALA A 32 -4.21 3.57 -0.93
N TYR A 33 -4.80 4.41 -0.07
CA TYR A 33 -5.63 5.53 -0.50
C TYR A 33 -4.83 6.56 -1.33
N TYR A 34 -3.64 6.93 -0.89
CA TYR A 34 -2.77 7.86 -1.61
C TYR A 34 -2.42 7.34 -3.00
N VAL A 35 -1.96 6.08 -3.09
CA VAL A 35 -1.57 5.44 -4.35
C VAL A 35 -2.74 5.39 -5.32
N HIS A 36 -3.92 4.98 -4.85
CA HIS A 36 -5.12 4.92 -5.68
C HIS A 36 -5.54 6.30 -6.19
N ARG A 37 -5.55 7.31 -5.33
CA ARG A 37 -5.90 8.69 -5.70
C ARG A 37 -4.90 9.28 -6.69
N ASP A 38 -3.61 9.02 -6.51
CA ASP A 38 -2.57 9.46 -7.45
C ASP A 38 -2.70 8.75 -8.80
N ALA A 39 -3.05 7.44 -8.80
CA ALA A 39 -3.26 6.68 -10.01
C ALA A 39 -4.48 7.18 -10.82
N ILE A 40 -5.58 7.53 -10.14
CA ILE A 40 -6.76 8.18 -10.76
C ILE A 40 -6.35 9.51 -11.40
N ARG A 41 -5.64 10.37 -10.66
CA ARG A 41 -5.20 11.68 -11.15
C ARG A 41 -4.31 11.58 -12.39
N ARG A 42 -3.60 10.47 -12.56
CA ARG A 42 -2.73 10.18 -13.70
C ARG A 42 -3.42 9.43 -14.84
N GLY A 43 -4.71 9.08 -14.70
CA GLY A 43 -5.45 8.36 -15.72
C GLY A 43 -4.99 6.92 -15.94
N ILE A 44 -4.39 6.28 -14.93
CA ILE A 44 -3.91 4.88 -15.04
C ILE A 44 -5.14 3.95 -15.09
N LYS A 45 -5.32 3.22 -16.21
CA LYS A 45 -6.48 2.35 -16.48
C LYS A 45 -6.71 1.25 -15.43
N ASN A 46 -5.64 0.79 -14.77
CA ASN A 46 -5.66 -0.27 -13.75
C ASN A 46 -5.31 0.29 -12.36
N ASN A 47 -5.94 1.38 -11.97
CA ASN A 47 -5.73 2.09 -10.69
C ASN A 47 -6.10 1.25 -9.44
N GLU A 48 -7.03 0.30 -9.54
CA GLU A 48 -7.46 -0.59 -8.45
C GLU A 48 -6.37 -1.60 -8.05
N ILE A 49 -5.58 -2.08 -9.03
CA ILE A 49 -4.48 -3.02 -8.78
C ILE A 49 -3.43 -2.36 -7.88
N TRP A 50 -3.16 -1.07 -8.11
CA TRP A 50 -2.22 -0.30 -7.30
C TRP A 50 -2.69 -0.09 -5.85
N LEU A 51 -4.01 -0.04 -5.62
CA LEU A 51 -4.56 -0.03 -4.27
C LEU A 51 -4.25 -1.35 -3.54
N LEU A 52 -4.46 -2.50 -4.19
CA LEU A 52 -4.18 -3.82 -3.63
C LEU A 52 -2.69 -4.01 -3.36
N ILE A 53 -1.82 -3.60 -4.29
CA ILE A 53 -0.36 -3.64 -4.12
C ILE A 53 0.06 -2.76 -2.94
N GLY A 54 -0.46 -1.53 -2.85
CA GLY A 54 -0.19 -0.63 -1.73
C GLY A 54 -0.65 -1.17 -0.37
N LEU A 55 -1.78 -1.88 -0.33
CA LEU A 55 -2.32 -2.46 0.90
C LEU A 55 -1.52 -3.69 1.38
N ILE A 56 -1.17 -4.60 0.46
CA ILE A 56 -0.46 -5.84 0.81
C ILE A 56 1.01 -5.55 1.12
N PHE A 57 1.69 -4.82 0.23
CA PHE A 57 3.12 -4.54 0.35
C PHE A 57 3.42 -3.28 1.17
N ASN A 58 2.41 -2.50 1.58
CA ASN A 58 2.58 -1.29 2.38
C ASN A 58 3.59 -0.33 1.75
N VAL A 59 4.64 0.03 2.49
CA VAL A 59 5.72 0.91 2.08
C VAL A 59 6.44 0.37 0.84
N LEU A 60 6.63 -0.96 0.72
CA LEU A 60 7.22 -1.56 -0.48
C LEU A 60 6.31 -1.37 -1.70
N GLY A 61 4.99 -1.49 -1.52
CA GLY A 61 4.01 -1.24 -2.58
C GLY A 61 4.02 0.22 -3.03
N LEU A 62 4.16 1.15 -2.09
CA LEU A 62 4.33 2.57 -2.39
C LEU A 62 5.62 2.83 -3.17
N LEU A 63 6.76 2.27 -2.75
CA LEU A 63 8.03 2.44 -3.45
C LEU A 63 7.96 1.88 -4.88
N LEU A 64 7.36 0.70 -5.07
CA LEU A 64 7.12 0.13 -6.41
C LEU A 64 6.23 1.03 -7.26
N TYR A 65 5.16 1.58 -6.69
CA TYR A 65 4.29 2.54 -7.38
C TYR A 65 5.07 3.77 -7.82
N LEU A 66 5.84 4.38 -6.92
CA LEU A 66 6.63 5.58 -7.21
C LEU A 66 7.70 5.34 -8.29
N LEU A 67 8.26 4.12 -8.35
CA LEU A 67 9.23 3.73 -9.35
C LEU A 67 8.59 3.54 -10.73
N VAL A 68 7.49 2.78 -10.80
CA VAL A 68 6.84 2.43 -12.08
C VAL A 68 5.97 3.56 -12.62
N ARG A 69 5.46 4.46 -11.76
CA ARG A 69 4.46 5.47 -12.17
C ARG A 69 4.92 6.40 -13.30
N GLY A 70 6.23 6.55 -13.51
CA GLY A 70 6.80 7.33 -14.62
C GLY A 70 6.49 6.72 -15.99
N ASN A 71 6.43 5.40 -16.08
CA ASN A 71 6.27 4.65 -17.33
C ASN A 71 4.83 4.72 -17.89
N TYR A 72 3.85 5.16 -17.10
CA TYR A 72 2.47 5.30 -17.56
C TYR A 72 2.24 6.53 -18.46
N ARG A 73 3.22 7.43 -18.57
CA ARG A 73 3.14 8.60 -19.47
C ARG A 73 3.30 8.24 -20.95
N ASP A 74 3.83 7.05 -21.27
CA ASP A 74 4.28 6.71 -22.62
C ASP A 74 3.33 5.80 -23.41
N ARG A 75 2.02 5.84 -23.12
CA ARG A 75 1.03 5.20 -24.01
C ARG A 75 0.28 6.26 -24.81
N PRO A 76 0.84 6.74 -25.95
CA PRO A 76 -0.01 7.19 -27.02
C PRO A 76 -0.80 5.96 -27.46
N ASP A 77 -2.10 6.02 -27.23
CA ASP A 77 -3.08 5.27 -27.96
C ASP A 77 -2.84 5.47 -29.46
N ARG A 78 -2.00 4.61 -30.06
CA ARG A 78 -2.01 4.41 -31.50
C ARG A 78 -3.32 3.72 -31.85
N THR A 79 -4.38 4.49 -31.86
CA THR A 79 -5.55 4.29 -32.70
C THR A 79 -5.20 4.79 -34.09
N THR A 80 -4.23 4.14 -34.75
CA THR A 80 -4.12 4.25 -36.20
C THR A 80 -4.97 3.11 -36.75
N PRO A 81 -6.20 3.34 -37.24
CA PRO A 81 -6.81 2.37 -38.14
C PRO A 81 -5.86 2.21 -39.31
N GLU A 82 -5.38 0.99 -39.51
CA GLU A 82 -4.63 0.60 -40.69
C GLU A 82 -5.59 0.72 -41.88
N ASN A 83 -5.38 1.76 -42.69
CA ASN A 83 -6.12 2.02 -43.94
C ASN A 83 -5.31 1.44 -45.11
#